data_AF-A0A924DAA2-F1
#
_entry.id   AF-A0A924DAA2-F1
#
_cell.length_a   1.000
_cell.length_b   1.000
_cell.length_c   1.000
_cell.angle_alpha   90.00
_cell.angle_beta   90.00
_cell.angle_gamma   90.00
#
_symmetry.space_group_name_H-M   'P 1'
#
loop_
_entity.id
_entity.type
_entity.pdbx_description
1 polymer ?
#
loop_
_entity_poly.entity_id
_entity_poly.type
_entity_poly.pdbx_seq_one_letter_code
_entity_poly.pdbx_strand_id
1 'polypeptide(L)'
;MSLSDIHSPAPKETLRVQNFGGITDATIELSRMNVFIGPQASGKSVCAKLIYYFRQFVRQMPQLMFRNSTDAAIDKLHTTDFYNRFPSKNWGNTDFKIEYRLGDLEFIVHRPGTENTEVQLTRSKAWDDLLQEVRRLYKVSDSDPPRSQLKQSEAVKTQKEFFQKLARKRIFQLRNSN
;
A
#
# COMPACT_ATOMS: atom_id res chain seq x y z
N MET A 1 5.17 -17.66 -31.32
CA MET A 1 4.65 -17.21 -30.02
C MET A 1 4.70 -18.41 -29.09
N SER A 2 5.57 -18.35 -28.08
CA SER A 2 5.70 -19.44 -27.11
C SER A 2 4.57 -19.32 -26.08
N LEU A 3 4.03 -20.44 -25.62
CA LEU A 3 3.03 -20.49 -24.54
C LEU A 3 3.54 -19.90 -23.20
N SER A 4 4.83 -19.55 -23.11
CA SER A 4 5.43 -18.79 -22.01
C SER A 4 5.07 -17.29 -21.99
N ASP A 5 4.54 -16.74 -23.09
CA ASP A 5 4.35 -15.29 -23.25
C ASP A 5 3.01 -14.77 -22.67
N ILE A 6 2.17 -15.67 -22.13
CA ILE A 6 0.81 -15.35 -21.65
C ILE A 6 0.77 -15.01 -20.15
N HIS A 7 1.82 -15.30 -19.38
CA HIS A 7 1.85 -15.02 -17.94
C HIS A 7 2.84 -13.88 -17.63
N SER A 8 2.39 -12.64 -17.78
CA SER A 8 3.08 -11.52 -17.11
C SER A 8 3.18 -11.89 -15.62
N PRO A 9 4.38 -11.91 -14.99
CA PRO A 9 4.49 -12.31 -13.58
C PRO A 9 3.59 -11.40 -12.72
N ALA A 10 3.27 -11.70 -11.47
CA ALA A 10 2.58 -10.72 -10.58
C ALA A 10 3.58 -9.64 -10.12
N PRO A 11 3.16 -8.39 -9.79
CA PRO A 11 4.13 -7.35 -9.39
C PRO A 11 4.87 -7.85 -8.16
N LYS A 12 6.20 -7.67 -8.12
CA LYS A 12 7.00 -8.10 -6.97
C LYS A 12 6.48 -7.37 -5.73
N GLU A 13 6.09 -8.14 -4.73
CA GLU A 13 5.55 -7.62 -3.49
C GLU A 13 6.55 -7.93 -2.37
N THR A 14 6.91 -6.95 -1.56
CA THR A 14 7.95 -7.11 -0.53
C THR A 14 7.58 -6.34 0.72
N LEU A 15 7.83 -6.93 1.88
CA LEU A 15 7.73 -6.28 3.18
C LEU A 15 9.09 -6.33 3.87
N ARG A 16 9.62 -5.19 4.28
CA ARG A 16 10.77 -5.06 5.16
C ARG A 16 10.32 -4.48 6.50
N VAL A 17 10.78 -5.07 7.61
CA VAL A 17 10.43 -4.66 8.96
C VAL A 17 11.70 -4.57 9.79
N GLN A 18 11.93 -3.42 10.42
CA GLN A 18 13.05 -3.17 11.31
C GLN A 18 12.55 -2.62 12.64
N ASN A 19 13.01 -3.22 13.74
CA ASN A 19 12.73 -2.82 15.12
C ASN A 19 11.24 -2.67 15.49
N PHE A 20 10.38 -3.57 14.99
CA PHE A 20 8.92 -3.45 15.19
C PHE A 20 8.26 -4.76 15.62
N GLY A 21 7.46 -4.73 16.70
CA GLY A 21 6.60 -5.84 17.11
C GLY A 21 7.34 -7.16 17.35
N GLY A 22 8.53 -7.09 17.97
CA GLY A 22 9.38 -8.25 18.24
C GLY A 22 10.26 -8.69 17.06
N ILE A 23 10.32 -7.90 15.99
CA ILE A 23 11.14 -8.15 14.80
C ILE A 23 12.30 -7.16 14.79
N THR A 24 13.54 -7.65 14.84
CA THR A 24 14.75 -6.82 14.74
C THR A 24 15.01 -6.40 13.30
N ASP A 25 15.12 -7.35 12.38
CA ASP A 25 15.21 -7.11 10.93
C ASP A 25 14.62 -8.31 10.19
N ALA A 26 13.71 -8.05 9.25
CA ALA A 26 13.17 -9.06 8.35
C ALA A 26 12.87 -8.44 6.98
N THR A 27 13.22 -9.14 5.91
CA THR A 27 12.78 -8.83 4.54
C THR A 27 12.06 -10.06 3.97
N ILE A 28 10.81 -9.86 3.54
CA ILE A 28 9.90 -10.91 3.08
C ILE A 28 9.49 -10.58 1.65
N GLU A 29 9.86 -11.43 0.70
CA GLU A 29 9.30 -11.41 -0.65
C GLU A 29 8.01 -12.22 -0.67
N LEU A 30 6.90 -11.58 -1.03
CA LEU A 30 5.58 -12.17 -0.96
C LEU A 30 5.24 -12.92 -2.24
N SER A 31 5.05 -14.23 -2.09
CA SER A 31 4.56 -15.13 -3.15
C SER A 31 3.06 -15.34 -3.06
N ARG A 32 2.49 -16.15 -3.97
CA ARG A 32 1.07 -16.53 -3.94
C ARG A 32 0.66 -17.18 -2.61
N MET A 33 1.57 -17.96 -2.01
CA MET A 33 1.42 -18.56 -0.70
C MET A 33 2.69 -18.31 0.10
N ASN A 34 2.55 -17.85 1.34
CA ASN A 34 3.66 -17.63 2.26
C ASN A 34 3.33 -18.32 3.59
N VAL A 35 4.23 -19.14 4.10
CA VAL A 35 4.07 -19.83 5.39
C VAL A 35 5.07 -19.26 6.38
N PHE A 36 4.60 -18.70 7.48
CA PHE A 36 5.43 -18.14 8.54
C PHE A 36 5.56 -19.17 9.67
N ILE A 37 6.78 -19.67 9.91
CA ILE A 37 7.08 -20.70 10.92
C ILE A 37 8.11 -20.12 11.91
N GLY A 38 8.02 -20.51 13.18
CA GLY A 38 8.99 -20.13 14.21
C GLY A 38 8.40 -20.14 15.63
N PRO A 39 9.24 -19.91 16.66
CA PRO A 39 8.83 -19.92 18.08
C PRO A 39 7.71 -18.94 18.41
N GLN A 40 7.01 -19.14 19.53
CA GLN A 40 5.97 -18.19 19.98
C GLN A 40 6.55 -16.77 20.11
N ALA A 41 5.72 -15.75 19.85
CA ALA A 41 6.07 -14.33 19.93
C ALA A 41 7.19 -13.84 18.98
N SER A 42 7.59 -14.64 17.98
CA SER A 42 8.62 -14.28 16.99
C SER A 42 8.18 -13.29 15.89
N GLY A 43 7.12 -12.50 16.09
CA GLY A 43 6.66 -11.51 15.11
C GLY A 43 5.85 -12.03 13.90
N LYS A 44 5.58 -13.34 13.77
CA LYS A 44 4.81 -13.90 12.62
C LYS A 44 3.45 -13.24 12.40
N SER A 45 2.68 -13.05 13.47
CA SER A 45 1.36 -12.41 13.41
C SER A 45 1.47 -10.91 13.10
N VAL A 46 2.57 -10.27 13.48
CA VAL A 46 2.86 -8.88 13.16
C VAL A 46 3.13 -8.75 11.67
N CYS A 47 3.99 -9.59 11.08
CA CYS A 47 4.19 -9.63 9.63
C CYS A 47 2.88 -9.83 8.88
N ALA A 48 2.07 -10.82 9.27
CA ALA A 48 0.78 -11.08 8.64
C ALA A 48 -0.18 -9.86 8.72
N LYS A 49 -0.25 -9.20 9.87
CA LYS A 49 -1.06 -7.98 10.06
C LYS A 49 -0.56 -6.81 9.23
N LEU A 50 0.76 -6.63 9.11
CA LEU A 50 1.37 -5.59 8.28
C LEU A 50 1.04 -5.82 6.81
N ILE A 51 1.23 -7.04 6.31
CA ILE A 51 0.86 -7.43 4.93
C ILE A 51 -0.62 -7.12 4.68
N TYR A 52 -1.49 -7.53 5.61
CA TYR A 52 -2.92 -7.24 5.52
C TYR A 52 -3.20 -5.74 5.50
N TYR A 53 -2.60 -4.97 6.40
CA TYR A 53 -2.74 -3.51 6.48
C TYR A 53 -2.36 -2.84 5.15
N PHE A 54 -1.18 -3.10 4.61
CA PHE A 54 -0.74 -2.50 3.35
C PHE A 54 -1.60 -2.92 2.16
N ARG A 55 -2.02 -4.19 2.09
CA ARG A 55 -2.94 -4.65 1.04
C ARG A 55 -4.31 -3.98 1.13
N GLN A 56 -4.85 -3.80 2.34
CA GLN A 56 -6.09 -3.07 2.54
C GLN A 56 -5.95 -1.61 2.13
N PHE A 57 -4.82 -0.99 2.46
CA PHE A 57 -4.53 0.38 2.05
C PHE A 57 -4.56 0.51 0.53
N VAL A 58 -3.77 -0.29 -0.20
CA VAL A 58 -3.79 -0.34 -1.68
C VAL A 58 -5.21 -0.54 -2.22
N ARG A 59 -5.99 -1.42 -1.60
CA ARG A 59 -7.37 -1.74 -2.02
C ARG A 59 -8.34 -0.58 -1.81
N GLN A 60 -8.18 0.18 -0.74
CA GLN A 60 -9.06 1.29 -0.34
C GLN A 60 -8.77 2.60 -1.07
N MET A 61 -7.57 2.73 -1.63
CA MET A 61 -7.13 3.96 -2.30
C MET A 61 -8.12 4.50 -3.34
N PRO A 62 -8.64 3.70 -4.28
CA PRO A 62 -9.56 4.23 -5.29
C PRO A 62 -10.79 4.89 -4.66
N GLN A 63 -11.33 4.33 -3.58
CA GLN A 63 -12.50 4.92 -2.89
C GLN A 63 -12.17 6.21 -2.13
N LEU A 64 -10.99 6.29 -1.50
CA LEU A 64 -10.54 7.52 -0.83
C LEU A 64 -10.34 8.67 -1.82
N MET A 65 -9.84 8.34 -3.01
CA MET A 65 -9.62 9.32 -4.08
C MET A 65 -10.92 9.85 -4.66
N PHE A 66 -11.95 9.01 -4.77
CA PHE A 66 -13.28 9.45 -5.18
C PHE A 66 -13.94 10.46 -4.27
N ARG A 67 -13.66 10.36 -2.98
CA ARG A 67 -14.20 11.28 -1.99
C ARG A 67 -13.53 12.66 -2.06
N ASN A 68 -12.66 12.90 -3.06
CA ASN A 68 -11.84 14.11 -3.19
C ASN A 68 -11.07 14.44 -1.91
N SER A 69 -10.66 13.42 -1.17
CA SER A 69 -9.84 13.61 0.02
C SER A 69 -8.51 14.27 -0.38
N THR A 70 -8.16 15.33 0.34
CA THR A 70 -6.85 15.97 0.21
C THR A 70 -5.76 14.98 0.63
N ASP A 71 -4.54 15.17 0.13
CA ASP A 71 -3.42 14.31 0.53
C ASP A 71 -3.22 14.31 2.06
N ALA A 72 -3.34 15.47 2.70
CA ALA A 72 -3.31 15.58 4.17
C ALA A 72 -4.43 14.79 4.88
N ALA A 73 -5.65 14.72 4.30
CA ALA A 73 -6.75 13.94 4.88
C ALA A 73 -6.51 12.43 4.73
N ILE A 74 -5.94 12.02 3.61
CA ILE A 74 -5.50 10.64 3.35
C ILE A 74 -4.41 10.27 4.36
N ASP A 75 -3.37 11.09 4.49
CA ASP A 75 -2.27 10.83 5.43
C ASP A 75 -2.76 10.72 6.87
N LYS A 76 -3.63 11.63 7.33
CA LYS A 76 -4.23 11.58 8.67
C LYS A 76 -5.05 10.30 8.88
N LEU A 77 -5.82 9.88 7.88
CA LEU A 77 -6.59 8.64 7.94
C LEU A 77 -5.64 7.43 8.11
N HIS A 78 -4.54 7.39 7.36
CA HIS A 78 -3.57 6.29 7.43
C HIS A 78 -2.80 6.27 8.74
N THR A 79 -2.39 7.42 9.26
CA THR A 79 -1.77 7.53 10.58
C THR A 79 -2.73 7.00 11.64
N THR A 80 -4.00 7.43 11.59
CA THR A 80 -5.03 7.00 12.54
C THR A 80 -5.29 5.49 12.46
N ASP A 81 -5.47 4.94 11.26
CA ASP A 81 -5.69 3.49 11.05
C ASP A 81 -4.46 2.68 11.48
N PHE A 82 -3.24 3.20 11.29
CA PHE A 82 -2.02 2.56 11.77
C PHE A 82 -2.02 2.47 13.30
N TYR A 83 -2.23 3.57 14.02
CA TYR A 83 -2.28 3.55 15.49
C TYR A 83 -3.41 2.66 16.04
N ASN A 84 -4.56 2.59 15.36
CA ASN A 84 -5.66 1.72 15.75
C ASN A 84 -5.29 0.22 15.65
N ARG A 85 -4.56 -0.16 14.60
CA ARG A 85 -4.16 -1.56 14.36
C ARG A 85 -2.89 -1.94 15.10
N PHE A 86 -2.00 -0.97 15.29
CA PHE A 86 -0.72 -1.09 15.97
C PHE A 86 -0.59 -0.02 17.05
N PRO A 87 -1.30 -0.17 18.19
CA PRO A 87 -1.20 0.76 19.30
C PRO A 87 0.25 0.93 19.79
N SER A 88 0.63 2.15 20.17
CA SER A 88 2.00 2.50 20.61
C SER A 88 2.53 1.63 21.74
N LYS A 89 1.65 1.16 22.64
CA LYS A 89 1.99 0.19 23.69
C LYS A 89 2.66 -1.11 23.19
N ASN A 90 2.49 -1.46 21.92
CA ASN A 90 3.02 -2.71 21.33
C ASN A 90 4.43 -2.56 20.74
N TRP A 91 4.90 -1.33 20.53
CA TRP A 91 6.21 -1.05 19.91
C TRP A 91 7.02 0.03 20.66
N GLY A 92 6.46 0.61 21.72
CA GLY A 92 7.20 1.44 22.68
C GLY A 92 7.68 2.76 22.10
N ASN A 93 8.80 3.26 22.64
CA ASN A 93 9.38 4.54 22.25
C ASN A 93 10.61 4.40 21.35
N THR A 94 10.89 3.22 20.83
CA THR A 94 12.05 2.97 19.96
C THR A 94 11.83 3.46 18.53
N ASP A 95 12.93 3.66 17.81
CA ASP A 95 12.88 3.85 16.37
C ASP A 95 12.40 2.56 15.68
N PHE A 96 11.68 2.72 14.57
CA PHE A 96 11.34 1.60 13.71
C PHE A 96 11.14 2.05 12.27
N LYS A 97 11.30 1.09 11.35
CA LYS A 97 11.03 1.30 9.93
C LYS A 97 10.33 0.09 9.34
N ILE A 98 9.23 0.33 8.64
CA ILE A 98 8.48 -0.68 7.90
C ILE A 98 8.37 -0.19 6.46
N GLU A 99 8.83 -0.99 5.51
CA GLU A 99 8.81 -0.66 4.08
C GLU A 99 7.99 -1.72 3.35
N TYR A 100 6.95 -1.30 2.64
CA TYR A 100 6.14 -2.17 1.80
C TYR A 100 6.27 -1.74 0.36
N ARG A 101 6.58 -2.69 -0.53
CA ARG A 101 6.72 -2.47 -1.97
C ARG A 101 5.77 -3.36 -2.77
N LEU A 102 5.19 -2.80 -3.82
CA LEU A 102 4.36 -3.49 -4.81
C LEU A 102 4.75 -3.01 -6.22
N GLY A 103 5.73 -3.66 -6.84
CA GLY A 103 6.43 -3.08 -8.00
C GLY A 103 7.16 -1.81 -7.57
N ASP A 104 6.95 -0.70 -8.28
CA ASP A 104 7.57 0.61 -7.93
C ASP A 104 6.83 1.38 -6.84
N LEU A 105 5.66 0.89 -6.45
CA LEU A 105 4.87 1.47 -5.40
C LEU A 105 5.54 1.19 -4.06
N GLU A 106 6.02 2.21 -3.37
CA GLU A 106 6.59 2.09 -2.04
C GLU A 106 5.78 2.86 -1.00
N PHE A 107 5.57 2.23 0.15
CA PHE A 107 5.06 2.85 1.36
C PHE A 107 6.01 2.60 2.51
N ILE A 108 6.34 3.66 3.25
CA ILE A 108 7.22 3.58 4.41
C ILE A 108 6.46 4.11 5.60
N VAL A 109 6.43 3.31 6.66
CA VAL A 109 6.05 3.73 8.01
C VAL A 109 7.35 3.84 8.80
N HIS A 110 7.67 5.02 9.29
CA HIS A 110 8.89 5.25 10.05
C HIS A 110 8.57 6.05 11.30
N ARG A 111 9.21 5.69 12.40
CA ARG A 111 9.21 6.51 13.60
C ARG A 111 10.66 6.75 14.02
N PRO A 112 11.11 8.01 14.14
CA PRO A 112 12.39 8.33 14.76
C PRO A 112 12.39 7.92 16.24
N GLY A 113 13.52 7.48 16.78
CA GLY A 113 13.66 7.06 18.18
C GLY A 113 13.75 8.22 19.19
N THR A 114 13.27 9.41 18.83
CA THR A 114 13.31 10.57 19.74
C THR A 114 12.04 10.62 20.61
N GLU A 115 12.14 11.22 21.79
CA GLU A 115 10.96 11.46 22.62
C GLU A 115 9.94 12.31 21.84
N ASN A 116 8.65 11.96 21.97
CA ASN A 116 7.52 12.65 21.35
C ASN A 116 7.48 12.72 19.81
N THR A 117 8.22 11.88 19.09
CA THR A 117 8.00 11.78 17.64
C THR A 117 6.84 10.86 17.28
N GLU A 118 5.92 11.40 16.48
CA GLU A 118 4.82 10.68 15.86
C GLU A 118 5.32 9.77 14.73
N VAL A 119 4.51 8.77 14.41
CA VAL A 119 4.73 7.93 13.23
C VAL A 119 4.60 8.78 11.97
N GLN A 120 5.59 8.67 11.10
CA GLN A 120 5.63 9.31 9.80
C GLN A 120 5.31 8.28 8.72
N LEU A 121 4.44 8.67 7.79
CA LEU A 121 4.07 7.88 6.63
C LEU A 121 4.60 8.58 5.38
N THR A 122 5.39 7.85 4.58
CA THR A 122 5.88 8.35 3.30
C THR A 122 5.56 7.36 2.19
N ARG A 123 5.51 7.87 0.95
CA ARG A 123 5.18 7.09 -0.23
C ARG A 123 6.08 7.48 -1.41
N SER A 124 6.35 6.54 -2.31
CA SER A 124 7.15 6.81 -3.51
C SER A 124 6.47 7.82 -4.44
N LYS A 125 7.25 8.53 -5.25
CA LYS A 125 6.71 9.33 -6.38
C LYS A 125 5.79 8.53 -7.31
N ALA A 126 6.07 7.25 -7.53
CA ALA A 126 5.21 6.38 -8.33
C ALA A 126 3.78 6.27 -7.79
N TRP A 127 3.60 6.41 -6.46
CA TRP A 127 2.30 6.55 -5.82
C TRP A 127 1.65 7.88 -6.15
N ASP A 128 2.35 8.99 -5.96
CA ASP A 128 1.78 10.32 -6.22
C ASP A 128 1.35 10.46 -7.69
N ASP A 129 2.17 9.98 -8.63
CA ASP A 129 1.83 9.96 -10.06
C ASP A 129 0.57 9.14 -10.34
N LEU A 130 0.45 7.97 -9.71
CA LEU A 130 -0.72 7.12 -9.83
C LEU A 130 -1.98 7.82 -9.28
N LEU A 131 -1.85 8.50 -8.15
CA LEU A 131 -2.94 9.25 -7.54
C LEU A 131 -3.37 10.44 -8.41
N GLN A 132 -2.42 11.17 -8.98
CA GLN A 132 -2.71 12.26 -9.90
C GLN A 132 -3.42 11.77 -11.16
N GLU A 133 -2.98 10.65 -11.73
CA GLU A 133 -3.58 10.07 -12.92
C GLU A 133 -5.00 9.53 -12.65
N VAL A 134 -5.23 8.94 -11.47
CA VAL A 134 -6.58 8.56 -11.02
C VAL A 134 -7.46 9.81 -10.88
N ARG A 135 -6.97 10.87 -10.20
CA ARG A 135 -7.70 12.15 -10.09
C ARG A 135 -8.05 12.72 -11.46
N ARG A 136 -7.14 12.65 -12.44
CA ARG A 136 -7.34 13.16 -13.79
C ARG A 136 -8.45 12.42 -14.53
N LEU A 137 -8.46 11.09 -14.48
CA LEU A 137 -9.51 10.29 -15.12
C LEU A 137 -10.91 10.68 -14.64
N TYR A 138 -11.05 10.93 -13.34
CA TYR A 138 -12.36 11.23 -12.75
C TYR A 138 -12.76 12.70 -12.85
N LYS A 139 -11.80 13.64 -12.89
CA LYS A 139 -12.10 15.05 -13.22
C LYS A 139 -12.63 15.24 -14.65
N VAL A 140 -12.26 14.38 -15.59
CA VAL A 140 -12.78 14.42 -16.98
C VAL A 140 -14.20 13.85 -17.09
N SER A 141 -14.66 13.10 -16.07
CA SER A 141 -15.99 12.49 -16.03
C SER A 141 -17.07 13.37 -15.39
N ASP A 142 -16.77 14.65 -15.06
CA ASP A 142 -17.65 15.63 -14.37
C ASP A 142 -18.87 16.09 -15.21
N SER A 143 -19.60 15.15 -15.83
CA SER A 143 -20.94 15.41 -16.39
C SER A 143 -22.08 14.73 -15.62
N ASP A 144 -21.87 14.19 -14.41
CA ASP A 144 -22.96 13.63 -13.60
C ASP A 144 -22.66 13.54 -12.07
N PRO A 145 -23.68 13.35 -11.18
CA PRO A 145 -24.07 14.27 -10.09
C PRO A 145 -23.37 14.02 -8.72
N PRO A 146 -23.70 14.79 -7.65
CA PRO A 146 -22.94 14.84 -6.40
C PRO A 146 -22.69 13.51 -5.69
N ARG A 147 -21.47 13.40 -5.15
CA ARG A 147 -20.75 12.25 -4.59
C ARG A 147 -21.38 11.52 -3.40
N SER A 148 -22.62 11.80 -3.03
CA SER A 148 -23.32 11.14 -1.91
C SER A 148 -24.04 9.83 -2.29
N GLN A 149 -24.09 9.47 -3.58
CA GLN A 149 -24.78 8.27 -4.05
C GLN A 149 -23.98 7.43 -5.07
N LEU A 150 -22.68 7.24 -4.84
CA LEU A 150 -21.89 6.31 -5.65
C LEU A 150 -22.52 4.92 -5.63
N LYS A 151 -23.12 4.51 -6.75
CA LYS A 151 -23.66 3.16 -6.92
C LYS A 151 -22.49 2.17 -6.82
N GLN A 152 -22.70 1.06 -6.14
CA GLN A 152 -21.67 0.03 -5.89
C GLN A 152 -20.94 -0.42 -7.18
N SER A 153 -21.61 -0.33 -8.33
CA SER A 153 -21.08 -0.61 -9.66
C SER A 153 -19.94 0.31 -10.12
N GLU A 154 -19.96 1.60 -9.77
CA GLU A 154 -18.94 2.58 -10.20
C GLU A 154 -17.65 2.43 -9.38
N ALA A 155 -17.78 2.16 -8.08
CA ALA A 155 -16.65 1.85 -7.21
C ALA A 155 -15.91 0.58 -7.66
N VAL A 156 -16.65 -0.45 -8.12
CA VAL A 156 -16.07 -1.70 -8.64
C VAL A 156 -15.36 -1.49 -9.97
N LYS A 157 -15.96 -0.73 -10.90
CA LYS A 157 -15.33 -0.40 -12.21
C LYS A 157 -13.99 0.31 -12.02
N THR A 158 -13.95 1.24 -11.08
CA THR A 158 -12.76 2.04 -10.78
C THR A 158 -11.66 1.24 -10.12
N GLN A 159 -12.03 0.37 -9.19
CA GLN A 159 -11.08 -0.54 -8.58
C GLN A 159 -10.42 -1.41 -9.67
N LYS A 160 -11.20 -1.90 -10.64
CA LYS A 160 -10.70 -2.64 -11.80
C LYS A 160 -9.78 -1.79 -12.69
N GLU A 161 -10.15 -0.55 -13.02
CA GLU A 161 -9.34 0.36 -13.83
C GLU A 161 -8.02 0.75 -13.16
N PHE A 162 -8.03 0.99 -11.85
CA PHE A 162 -6.84 1.25 -11.03
C PHE A 162 -5.87 0.07 -11.10
N PHE A 163 -6.35 -1.15 -10.83
CA PHE A 163 -5.53 -2.36 -10.90
C PHE A 163 -5.05 -2.66 -12.33
N GLN A 164 -5.85 -2.36 -13.35
CA GLN A 164 -5.43 -2.45 -14.75
C GLN A 164 -4.33 -1.44 -15.09
N LYS A 165 -4.40 -0.21 -14.60
CA LYS A 165 -3.35 0.80 -14.80
C LYS A 165 -2.06 0.42 -14.08
N LEU A 166 -2.15 -0.11 -12.86
CA LEU A 166 -1.02 -0.71 -12.16
C LEU A 166 -0.36 -1.82 -12.99
N ALA A 167 -1.18 -2.73 -13.54
CA ALA A 167 -0.68 -3.79 -14.42
C ALA A 167 -0.05 -3.25 -15.71
N ARG A 168 -0.59 -2.16 -16.30
CA ARG A 168 -0.06 -1.54 -17.53
C ARG A 168 1.24 -0.76 -17.33
N LYS A 169 1.38 0.00 -16.23
CA LYS A 169 2.61 0.76 -15.92
C LYS A 169 3.83 -0.18 -15.85
N ARG A 170 3.61 -1.41 -15.41
CA ARG A 170 4.59 -2.49 -15.45
C ARG A 170 4.97 -2.97 -16.85
N ILE A 171 3.99 -3.19 -17.74
CA ILE A 171 4.26 -3.62 -19.13
C ILE A 171 5.17 -2.60 -19.83
N PHE A 172 4.99 -1.31 -19.52
CA PHE A 172 5.80 -0.25 -20.07
C PHE A 172 7.26 -0.27 -19.56
N GLN A 173 7.49 -0.55 -18.28
CA GLN A 173 8.84 -0.57 -17.72
C GLN A 173 9.67 -1.78 -18.14
N LEU A 174 9.07 -2.97 -18.21
CA LEU A 174 9.75 -4.17 -18.69
C LEU A 174 10.23 -4.05 -20.15
N ARG A 175 9.56 -3.20 -20.94
CA ARG A 175 9.90 -2.93 -22.33
C ARG A 175 11.06 -1.93 -22.49
N ASN A 176 11.40 -1.19 -21.44
CA ASN A 176 12.46 -0.18 -21.43
C ASN A 176 13.69 -0.61 -20.59
N SER A 177 13.72 -1.87 -20.11
CA SER A 177 14.84 -2.46 -19.36
C SER A 177 15.59 -3.55 -20.12
N ASN A 178 15.39 -3.65 -21.44
CA ASN A 178 16.15 -4.51 -22.35
C ASN A 178 16.87 -3.66 -23.40
#